data_AF-A0A939YHT3-F1
#
_entry.id   AF-A0A939YHT3-F1
#
_cell.length_a   1.000
_cell.length_b   1.000
_cell.length_c   1.000
_cell.angle_alpha   90.00
_cell.angle_beta   90.00
_cell.angle_gamma   90.00
#
_symmetry.space_group_name_H-M   'P 1'
#
loop_
_entity.id
_entity.type
_entity.pdbx_description
1 polymer ?
#
loop_
_entity_poly.entity_id
_entity_poly.type
_entity_poly.pdbx_seq_one_letter_code
_entity_poly.pdbx_strand_id
1 'polypeptide(L)'
;MKNLKIFLSVALVAVMLGSLLTCFAADESKAVSVNVYDGKNVVVTMEKVAYKDEDSDGKWTINDVLISIHNSKCKDGFVTENGDYGLFIKKLWNIENGGSYGYMLNNNMAYSLTDEVKDGDVVYAYVYADAAGYSDAYSFFDVNSFADKGGEEVTLTLKYVSGYDAETYAPIFVALEGATVTVDGKATEVKTDANGTAKITLPKKSAVISAAKDGVLIIPPVCVSTVSGGANLLWLWIVLAVIAVAVICFVIFKLSGKKNNK
;
A
#
# COMPACT_ATOMS: atom_id res chain seq x y z
N MET A 1 -40.27 20.71 38.12
CA MET A 1 -39.41 21.44 37.17
C MET A 1 -37.92 21.05 37.23
N LYS A 2 -37.32 20.83 38.41
CA LYS A 2 -35.90 20.42 38.54
C LYS A 2 -35.58 19.08 37.86
N ASN A 3 -36.48 18.10 37.97
CA ASN A 3 -36.30 16.75 37.42
C ASN A 3 -36.53 16.66 35.90
N LEU A 4 -37.24 17.62 35.31
CA LEU A 4 -37.49 17.68 33.85
C LEU A 4 -36.30 18.27 33.10
N LYS A 5 -35.57 19.21 33.73
CA LYS A 5 -34.33 19.77 33.18
C LYS A 5 -33.20 18.73 33.14
N ILE A 6 -33.09 17.88 34.17
CA ILE A 6 -32.08 16.80 34.22
C ILE A 6 -32.39 15.70 33.19
N PHE A 7 -33.67 15.36 32.98
CA PHE A 7 -34.06 14.41 31.93
C PHE A 7 -33.73 14.91 30.52
N LEU A 8 -33.92 16.21 30.25
CA LEU A 8 -33.56 16.82 28.96
C LEU A 8 -32.03 16.85 28.75
N SER A 9 -31.26 17.08 29.82
CA SER A 9 -29.79 17.09 29.76
C SER A 9 -29.19 15.70 29.53
N VAL A 10 -29.73 14.64 30.13
CA VAL A 10 -29.24 13.26 29.96
C VAL A 10 -29.62 12.70 28.58
N ALA A 11 -30.81 13.05 28.06
CA ALA A 11 -31.21 12.69 26.70
C ALA A 11 -30.33 13.39 25.64
N LEU A 12 -29.93 14.65 25.86
CA LEU A 12 -29.05 15.38 24.95
C LEU A 12 -27.63 14.77 24.91
N VAL A 13 -27.10 14.32 26.06
CA VAL A 13 -25.79 13.65 26.15
C VAL A 13 -25.82 12.27 25.49
N ALA A 14 -26.93 11.53 25.61
CA ALA A 14 -27.10 10.24 24.93
C ALA A 14 -27.21 10.37 23.39
N VAL A 15 -27.83 11.44 22.89
CA VAL A 15 -27.88 11.74 21.45
C VAL A 15 -26.53 12.23 20.92
N MET A 16 -25.77 13.03 21.69
CA MET A 16 -24.40 13.43 21.30
C MET A 16 -23.37 12.29 21.37
N LEU A 17 -23.57 11.29 22.23
CA LEU A 17 -22.75 10.07 22.25
C LEU A 17 -23.14 9.10 21.11
N GLY A 18 -24.41 9.08 20.70
CA GLY A 18 -24.88 8.31 19.54
C GLY A 18 -24.37 8.85 18.21
N SER A 19 -24.08 10.15 18.10
CA SER A 19 -23.50 10.77 16.90
C SER A 19 -21.98 10.59 16.75
N LEU A 20 -21.29 10.01 17.74
CA LEU A 20 -19.87 9.61 17.63
C LEU A 20 -19.69 8.19 17.07
N LEU A 21 -20.80 7.49 16.82
CA LEU A 21 -20.83 6.34 15.92
C LEU A 21 -21.11 6.80 14.48
N THR A 22 -20.40 7.83 14.01
CA THR A 22 -20.03 7.79 12.59
C THR A 22 -19.12 6.60 12.47
N CYS A 23 -19.68 5.45 12.09
CA CYS A 23 -18.90 4.43 11.43
C CYS A 23 -18.03 5.19 10.42
N PHE A 24 -16.72 4.95 10.45
CA PHE A 24 -15.96 5.12 9.24
C PHE A 24 -16.60 4.15 8.25
N ALA A 25 -17.64 4.60 7.54
CA ALA A 25 -17.80 4.20 6.17
C ALA A 25 -16.52 4.74 5.54
N ALA A 26 -15.48 3.90 5.51
CA ALA A 26 -14.40 4.10 4.59
C ALA A 26 -15.11 4.26 3.26
N ASP A 27 -15.05 5.47 2.71
CA ASP A 27 -15.36 5.67 1.32
C ASP A 27 -14.47 4.65 0.62
N GLU A 28 -15.04 3.54 0.14
CA GLU A 28 -14.31 2.52 -0.64
C GLU A 28 -14.05 3.14 -2.02
N SER A 29 -13.27 4.23 -2.00
CA SER A 29 -12.62 4.77 -3.16
C SER A 29 -11.73 3.67 -3.70
N LYS A 30 -11.97 3.28 -4.95
CA LYS A 30 -11.11 2.37 -5.68
C LYS A 30 -9.66 2.87 -5.56
N ALA A 31 -8.77 1.99 -5.13
CA ALA A 31 -7.38 2.33 -4.90
C ALA A 31 -6.46 1.27 -5.53
N VAL A 32 -5.40 1.75 -6.16
CA VAL A 32 -4.32 0.94 -6.72
C VAL A 32 -3.07 1.21 -5.89
N SER A 33 -2.26 0.18 -5.64
CA SER A 33 -0.96 0.37 -4.98
C SER A 33 0.09 0.70 -6.03
N VAL A 34 0.92 1.69 -5.78
CA VAL A 34 1.90 2.18 -6.77
C VAL A 34 3.32 2.08 -6.23
N ASN A 35 4.23 1.63 -7.07
CA ASN A 35 5.67 1.65 -6.83
C ASN A 35 6.39 2.36 -7.98
N VAL A 36 7.25 3.31 -7.65
CA VAL A 36 8.03 4.06 -8.66
C VAL A 36 9.52 4.04 -8.31
N TYR A 37 10.35 3.66 -9.28
CA TYR A 37 11.81 3.72 -9.22
C TYR A 37 12.35 4.73 -10.23
N ASP A 38 13.14 5.71 -9.78
CA ASP A 38 13.66 6.78 -10.64
C ASP A 38 15.01 6.43 -11.31
N GLY A 39 15.41 5.16 -11.32
CA GLY A 39 16.72 4.73 -11.83
C GLY A 39 17.86 4.89 -10.82
N LYS A 40 17.58 5.44 -9.63
CA LYS A 40 18.55 5.56 -8.52
C LYS A 40 17.93 5.18 -7.18
N ASN A 41 16.73 5.66 -6.91
CA ASN A 41 16.00 5.51 -5.66
C ASN A 41 14.57 5.04 -5.92
N VAL A 42 14.03 4.28 -4.97
CA VAL A 42 12.59 4.06 -4.90
C VAL A 42 11.95 5.33 -4.34
N VAL A 43 11.15 6.01 -5.16
CA VAL A 43 10.54 7.32 -4.86
C VAL A 43 9.08 7.21 -4.42
N VAL A 44 8.44 6.08 -4.73
CA VAL A 44 7.11 5.70 -4.23
C VAL A 44 7.16 4.23 -3.81
N THR A 45 6.77 3.92 -2.56
CA THR A 45 6.86 2.59 -1.96
C THR A 45 5.48 2.00 -1.65
N MET A 46 4.89 1.26 -2.59
CA MET A 46 3.59 0.59 -2.44
C MET A 46 2.48 1.48 -1.87
N GLU A 47 2.41 2.72 -2.35
CA GLU A 47 1.46 3.68 -1.84
C GLU A 47 0.09 3.46 -2.46
N LYS A 48 -0.96 3.49 -1.64
CA LYS A 48 -2.33 3.42 -2.14
C LYS A 48 -2.73 4.76 -2.74
N VAL A 49 -3.15 4.72 -3.99
CA VAL A 49 -3.56 5.88 -4.77
C VAL A 49 -5.01 5.71 -5.15
N ALA A 50 -5.84 6.62 -4.67
CA ALA A 50 -7.17 6.83 -5.24
C ALA A 50 -6.98 7.41 -6.65
N TYR A 51 -7.60 6.79 -7.63
CA TYR A 51 -7.48 7.17 -9.03
C TYR A 51 -8.85 7.50 -9.60
N LYS A 52 -8.83 8.35 -10.62
CA LYS A 52 -9.99 8.75 -11.42
C LYS A 52 -9.56 8.71 -12.88
N ASP A 53 -10.52 8.85 -13.79
CA ASP A 53 -10.22 9.11 -15.19
C ASP A 53 -9.59 10.51 -15.28
N GLU A 54 -8.25 10.56 -15.37
CA GLU A 54 -7.45 11.79 -15.33
C GLU A 54 -7.31 12.42 -16.71
N ASP A 55 -7.34 11.61 -17.78
CA ASP A 55 -7.23 12.07 -19.17
C ASP A 55 -8.59 12.19 -19.90
N SER A 56 -9.69 11.85 -19.21
CA SER A 56 -11.08 11.96 -19.70
C SER A 56 -11.40 11.08 -20.90
N ASP A 57 -10.76 9.90 -20.99
CA ASP A 57 -10.99 8.93 -22.06
C ASP A 57 -12.14 7.94 -21.76
N GLY A 58 -12.72 8.00 -20.56
CA GLY A 58 -13.81 7.15 -20.09
C GLY A 58 -13.38 5.78 -19.56
N LYS A 59 -12.07 5.55 -19.38
CA LYS A 59 -11.50 4.32 -18.82
C LYS A 59 -10.72 4.65 -17.55
N TRP A 60 -10.28 3.58 -16.87
CA TRP A 60 -9.34 3.71 -15.77
C TRP A 60 -8.15 2.84 -16.06
N THR A 61 -7.01 3.47 -16.30
CA THR A 61 -5.84 2.84 -16.90
C THR A 61 -4.59 3.01 -16.05
N ILE A 62 -3.50 2.36 -16.45
CA ILE A 62 -2.18 2.59 -15.88
C ILE A 62 -1.78 4.07 -16.00
N ASN A 63 -2.11 4.72 -17.12
CA ASN A 63 -1.85 6.15 -17.34
C ASN A 63 -2.50 7.01 -16.26
N ASP A 64 -3.78 6.77 -15.95
CA ASP A 64 -4.52 7.51 -14.93
C ASP A 64 -3.88 7.38 -13.55
N VAL A 65 -3.53 6.15 -13.16
CA VAL A 65 -2.87 5.88 -11.87
C VAL A 65 -1.54 6.63 -11.77
N LEU A 66 -0.75 6.63 -12.86
CA LEU A 66 0.52 7.33 -12.91
C LEU A 66 0.34 8.85 -12.89
N ILE A 67 -0.68 9.39 -13.55
CA ILE A 67 -1.02 10.82 -13.46
C ILE A 67 -1.41 11.18 -12.01
N SER A 68 -2.28 10.39 -11.38
CA SER A 68 -2.75 10.64 -10.01
C SER A 68 -1.61 10.67 -8.98
N ILE A 69 -0.69 9.71 -9.02
CA ILE A 69 0.46 9.71 -8.08
C ILE A 69 1.40 10.89 -8.31
N HIS A 70 1.63 11.28 -9.57
CA HIS A 70 2.48 12.44 -9.88
C HIS A 70 1.81 13.74 -9.48
N ASN A 71 0.50 13.90 -9.71
CA ASN A 71 -0.25 15.06 -9.23
C ASN A 71 -0.13 15.26 -7.71
N SER A 72 -0.06 14.16 -6.95
CA SER A 72 0.13 14.18 -5.50
C SER A 72 1.57 14.50 -5.07
N LYS A 73 2.57 13.91 -5.73
CA LYS A 73 3.95 13.86 -5.20
C LYS A 73 5.03 14.49 -6.06
N CYS A 74 4.82 14.55 -7.37
CA CYS A 74 5.81 14.99 -8.33
C CYS A 74 5.11 15.65 -9.53
N LYS A 75 4.45 16.77 -9.24
CA LYS A 75 3.68 17.50 -10.25
C LYS A 75 4.57 17.83 -11.45
N ASP A 76 4.01 17.68 -12.65
CA ASP A 76 4.68 17.86 -13.95
C ASP A 76 5.82 16.86 -14.22
N GLY A 77 6.03 15.88 -13.33
CA GLY A 77 7.09 14.86 -13.45
C GLY A 77 6.75 13.68 -14.34
N PHE A 78 5.51 13.59 -14.82
CA PHE A 78 5.06 12.56 -15.76
C PHE A 78 4.56 13.19 -17.04
N VAL A 79 5.08 12.73 -18.17
CA VAL A 79 4.61 13.14 -19.49
C VAL A 79 4.55 11.90 -20.37
N THR A 80 3.43 11.74 -21.05
CA THR A 80 3.21 10.71 -22.07
C THR A 80 3.03 11.34 -23.44
N GLU A 81 3.30 10.58 -24.49
CA GLU A 81 3.13 11.00 -25.88
C GLU A 81 2.64 9.82 -26.72
N ASN A 82 1.91 10.09 -27.80
CA ASN A 82 1.50 9.06 -28.75
C ASN A 82 2.63 8.77 -29.74
N GLY A 83 2.95 7.49 -29.92
CA GLY A 83 3.89 7.02 -30.94
C GLY A 83 3.26 5.93 -31.81
N ASP A 84 4.08 5.33 -32.67
CA ASP A 84 3.65 4.31 -33.63
C ASP A 84 3.05 3.06 -32.96
N TYR A 85 3.40 2.81 -31.70
CA TYR A 85 2.95 1.66 -30.90
C TYR A 85 1.98 2.04 -29.77
N GLY A 86 1.42 3.25 -29.82
CA GLY A 86 0.49 3.76 -28.82
C GLY A 86 1.11 4.75 -27.84
N LEU A 87 0.45 4.94 -26.70
CA LEU A 87 0.85 5.90 -25.68
C LEU A 87 2.11 5.39 -24.95
N PHE A 88 3.18 6.19 -24.95
CA PHE A 88 4.44 5.85 -24.29
C PHE A 88 4.88 6.95 -23.33
N ILE A 89 5.73 6.58 -22.37
CA ILE A 89 6.29 7.51 -21.38
C ILE A 89 7.41 8.31 -22.04
N LYS A 90 7.31 9.64 -21.99
CA LYS A 90 8.38 10.58 -22.39
C LYS A 90 9.21 11.04 -21.21
N LYS A 91 8.58 11.20 -20.05
CA LYS A 91 9.19 11.62 -18.80
C LYS A 91 8.57 10.87 -17.62
N LEU A 92 9.40 10.37 -16.72
CA LEU A 92 8.97 9.72 -15.48
C LEU A 92 9.75 10.29 -14.30
N TRP A 93 9.04 10.77 -13.28
CA TRP A 93 9.65 11.38 -12.08
C TRP A 93 10.68 12.49 -12.36
N ASN A 94 10.36 13.38 -13.32
CA ASN A 94 11.25 14.45 -13.83
C ASN A 94 12.48 13.98 -14.61
N ILE A 95 12.55 12.70 -14.99
CA ILE A 95 13.66 12.16 -15.77
C ILE A 95 13.22 12.00 -17.21
N GLU A 96 13.98 12.61 -18.11
CA GLU A 96 13.89 12.45 -19.56
C GLU A 96 15.13 11.68 -20.03
N ASN A 97 15.01 10.37 -20.26
CA ASN A 97 16.14 9.51 -20.64
C ASN A 97 16.01 8.89 -22.04
N GLY A 98 15.17 9.47 -22.91
CA GLY A 98 15.00 9.01 -24.28
C GLY A 98 14.07 7.81 -24.46
N GLY A 99 13.22 7.51 -23.47
CA GLY A 99 12.21 6.45 -23.58
C GLY A 99 12.56 5.15 -22.84
N SER A 100 13.68 5.12 -22.12
CA SER A 100 14.10 3.95 -21.34
C SER A 100 13.36 3.89 -20.00
N TYR A 101 12.07 3.57 -20.10
CA TYR A 101 11.14 3.36 -19.00
C TYR A 101 10.48 1.99 -19.12
N GLY A 102 10.01 1.46 -18.00
CA GLY A 102 9.17 0.28 -18.01
C GLY A 102 8.07 0.37 -16.96
N TYR A 103 7.06 -0.47 -17.12
CA TYR A 103 5.94 -0.58 -16.20
C TYR A 103 5.38 -2.00 -16.20
N MET A 104 4.77 -2.39 -15.08
CA MET A 104 4.18 -3.72 -14.88
C MET A 104 2.86 -3.56 -14.13
N LEU A 105 1.90 -4.44 -14.41
CA LEU A 105 0.64 -4.56 -13.68
C LEU A 105 0.60 -5.90 -12.96
N ASN A 106 0.52 -5.88 -11.63
CA ASN A 106 0.49 -7.09 -10.79
C ASN A 106 1.66 -8.06 -11.08
N ASN A 107 2.87 -7.51 -11.25
CA ASN A 107 4.09 -8.24 -11.64
C ASN A 107 4.03 -8.91 -13.03
N ASN A 108 3.03 -8.58 -13.86
CA ASN A 108 2.92 -9.02 -15.24
C ASN A 108 3.26 -7.88 -16.20
N MET A 109 3.74 -8.25 -17.38
CA MET A 109 3.92 -7.32 -18.48
C MET A 109 2.58 -6.68 -18.84
N ALA A 110 2.54 -5.35 -18.82
CA ALA A 110 1.48 -4.57 -19.44
C ALA A 110 1.87 -4.27 -20.89
N TYR A 111 0.91 -4.28 -21.79
CA TYR A 111 1.13 -4.06 -23.22
C TYR A 111 0.92 -2.59 -23.60
N SER A 112 0.18 -1.83 -22.79
CA SER A 112 -0.08 -0.41 -23.02
C SER A 112 -0.27 0.33 -21.71
N LEU A 113 0.06 1.63 -21.70
CA LEU A 113 -0.35 2.54 -20.62
C LEU A 113 -1.88 2.67 -20.52
N THR A 114 -2.60 2.33 -21.59
CA THR A 114 -4.06 2.31 -21.63
C THR A 114 -4.67 0.98 -21.14
N ASP A 115 -3.86 0.04 -20.66
CA ASP A 115 -4.37 -1.19 -20.07
C ASP A 115 -5.16 -0.85 -18.79
N GLU A 116 -6.34 -1.43 -18.65
CA GLU A 116 -7.27 -1.10 -17.56
C GLU A 116 -6.80 -1.65 -16.21
N VAL A 117 -7.01 -0.86 -15.17
CA VAL A 117 -6.72 -1.23 -13.78
C VAL A 117 -8.00 -1.44 -12.97
N LYS A 118 -7.89 -2.28 -11.95
CA LYS A 118 -8.97 -2.60 -11.01
C LYS A 118 -8.56 -2.25 -9.59
N ASP A 119 -9.57 -2.11 -8.74
CA ASP A 119 -9.35 -1.91 -7.31
C ASP A 119 -8.49 -3.05 -6.73
N GLY A 120 -7.48 -2.69 -5.94
CA GLY A 120 -6.52 -3.62 -5.36
C GLY A 120 -5.35 -4.03 -6.27
N ASP A 121 -5.32 -3.59 -7.53
CA ASP A 121 -4.17 -3.84 -8.41
C ASP A 121 -2.90 -3.13 -7.91
N VAL A 122 -1.76 -3.55 -8.44
CA VAL A 122 -0.46 -2.94 -8.20
C VAL A 122 0.20 -2.52 -9.50
N VAL A 123 0.48 -1.23 -9.62
CA VAL A 123 1.21 -0.63 -10.75
C VAL A 123 2.65 -0.36 -10.34
N TYR A 124 3.57 -0.86 -11.16
CA TYR A 124 5.00 -0.58 -11.04
C TYR A 124 5.40 0.28 -12.22
N ALA A 125 6.15 1.35 -11.98
CA ALA A 125 6.82 2.12 -13.03
C ALA A 125 8.29 2.33 -12.65
N TYR A 126 9.17 2.32 -13.64
CA TYR A 126 10.59 2.47 -13.39
C TYR A 126 11.32 3.11 -14.56
N VAL A 127 12.36 3.85 -14.21
CA VAL A 127 13.39 4.34 -15.13
C VAL A 127 14.53 3.32 -15.12
N TYR A 128 15.00 2.90 -16.30
CA TYR A 128 16.21 2.08 -16.38
C TYR A 128 17.44 2.89 -15.97
N ALA A 129 18.26 2.36 -15.08
CA ALA A 129 19.55 2.96 -14.73
C ALA A 129 20.54 2.79 -15.89
N ASP A 130 20.53 1.63 -16.58
CA ASP A 130 21.22 1.43 -17.85
C ASP A 130 20.27 1.73 -19.02
N ALA A 131 20.12 3.02 -19.33
CA ALA A 131 19.23 3.49 -20.39
C ALA A 131 19.63 3.00 -21.81
N ALA A 132 20.90 2.64 -22.04
CA ALA A 132 21.39 2.26 -23.36
C ALA A 132 21.29 0.74 -23.60
N GLY A 133 21.62 -0.06 -22.58
CA GLY A 133 21.60 -1.52 -22.66
C GLY A 133 20.30 -2.16 -22.18
N TYR A 134 19.42 -1.42 -21.49
CA TYR A 134 18.20 -1.94 -20.87
C TYR A 134 18.47 -3.16 -19.98
N SER A 135 19.63 -3.17 -19.30
CA SER A 135 20.11 -4.34 -18.56
C SER A 135 19.50 -4.49 -17.17
N ASP A 136 18.81 -3.47 -16.66
CA ASP A 136 18.08 -3.56 -15.39
C ASP A 136 16.97 -4.61 -15.48
N ALA A 137 17.08 -5.68 -14.70
CA ALA A 137 16.04 -6.70 -14.65
C ALA A 137 14.93 -6.33 -13.67
N TYR A 138 13.67 -6.39 -14.11
CA TYR A 138 12.53 -6.23 -13.21
C TYR A 138 12.52 -7.36 -12.17
N SER A 139 12.34 -7.01 -10.91
CA SER A 139 12.33 -7.96 -9.79
C SER A 139 11.22 -7.64 -8.79
N PHE A 140 10.73 -8.68 -8.11
CA PHE A 140 9.64 -8.55 -7.15
C PHE A 140 9.67 -9.67 -6.10
N PHE A 141 9.11 -9.38 -4.93
CA PHE A 141 8.80 -10.40 -3.93
C PHE A 141 7.43 -11.01 -4.20
N ASP A 142 7.23 -12.27 -3.80
CA ASP A 142 5.95 -12.98 -3.86
C ASP A 142 4.78 -12.25 -3.19
N VAL A 143 5.06 -11.37 -2.24
CA VAL A 143 4.09 -10.45 -1.63
C VAL A 143 4.57 -8.99 -1.70
N ASN A 144 3.66 -8.07 -1.99
CA ASN A 144 3.94 -6.61 -2.05
C ASN A 144 3.72 -5.91 -0.70
N SER A 145 2.88 -6.46 0.16
CA SER A 145 2.60 -5.93 1.49
C SER A 145 1.97 -6.99 2.38
N PHE A 146 2.17 -6.86 3.68
CA PHE A 146 1.53 -7.72 4.68
C PHE A 146 1.46 -7.03 6.05
N ALA A 147 0.61 -7.57 6.91
CA ALA A 147 0.55 -7.20 8.32
C ALA A 147 1.42 -8.17 9.13
N ASP A 148 2.25 -7.62 10.01
CA ASP A 148 3.13 -8.36 10.91
C ASP A 148 3.00 -7.80 12.34
N LYS A 149 3.36 -8.58 13.36
CA LYS A 149 3.38 -8.13 14.76
C LYS A 149 4.71 -7.49 15.15
N GLY A 150 5.74 -7.63 14.31
CA GLY A 150 7.07 -7.12 14.54
C GLY A 150 7.92 -8.06 15.38
N GLY A 151 9.17 -8.26 14.98
CA GLY A 151 10.10 -9.17 15.65
C GLY A 151 9.85 -10.66 15.38
N GLU A 152 8.90 -11.00 14.50
CA GLU A 152 8.74 -12.34 13.97
C GLU A 152 9.60 -12.52 12.71
N GLU A 153 9.99 -13.77 12.44
CA GLU A 153 10.69 -14.13 11.21
C GLU A 153 9.66 -14.27 10.08
N VAL A 154 9.89 -13.55 8.99
CA VAL A 154 9.06 -13.60 7.78
C VAL A 154 9.86 -14.22 6.64
N THR A 155 9.18 -15.02 5.83
CA THR A 155 9.76 -15.62 4.62
C THR A 155 9.25 -14.87 3.40
N LEU A 156 10.17 -14.45 2.52
CA LEU A 156 9.89 -13.81 1.24
C LEU A 156 10.62 -14.55 0.12
N THR A 157 10.03 -14.59 -1.06
CA THR A 157 10.66 -15.18 -2.26
C THR A 157 10.88 -14.13 -3.32
N LEU A 158 12.14 -13.88 -3.68
CA LEU A 158 12.55 -12.93 -4.70
C LEU A 158 12.67 -13.60 -6.07
N LYS A 159 12.00 -12.99 -7.06
CA LYS A 159 12.12 -13.35 -8.47
C LYS A 159 12.59 -12.17 -9.30
N TYR A 160 13.22 -12.46 -10.43
CA TYR A 160 13.60 -11.46 -11.42
C TYR A 160 13.38 -11.96 -12.84
N VAL A 161 13.26 -11.03 -13.78
CA VAL A 161 13.23 -11.33 -15.22
C VAL A 161 14.62 -11.77 -15.65
N SER A 162 14.76 -13.04 -16.03
CA SER A 162 16.01 -13.60 -16.56
C SER A 162 16.09 -13.58 -18.08
N GLY A 163 14.98 -13.28 -18.74
CA GLY A 163 14.84 -13.26 -20.18
C GLY A 163 13.37 -13.20 -20.59
N TYR A 164 13.13 -13.38 -21.88
CA TYR A 164 11.80 -13.35 -22.48
C TYR A 164 11.58 -14.61 -23.29
N ASP A 165 10.34 -15.09 -23.30
CA ASP A 165 9.91 -16.17 -24.14
C ASP A 165 10.01 -15.77 -25.62
N ALA A 166 10.59 -16.64 -26.45
CA ALA A 166 10.91 -16.30 -27.83
C ALA A 166 9.69 -16.15 -28.75
N GLU A 167 8.54 -16.72 -28.37
CA GLU A 167 7.32 -16.70 -29.19
C GLU A 167 6.36 -15.62 -28.72
N THR A 168 6.17 -15.51 -27.41
CA THR A 168 5.18 -14.64 -26.78
C THR A 168 5.75 -13.32 -26.30
N TYR A 169 7.07 -13.19 -26.22
CA TYR A 169 7.77 -12.07 -25.59
C TYR A 169 7.41 -11.87 -24.11
N ALA A 170 6.78 -12.86 -23.47
CA ALA A 170 6.44 -12.80 -22.06
C ALA A 170 7.70 -12.91 -21.19
N PRO A 171 7.77 -12.21 -20.04
CA PRO A 171 8.92 -12.28 -19.15
C PRO A 171 9.05 -13.66 -18.49
N ILE A 172 10.28 -14.19 -18.46
CA ILE A 172 10.62 -15.44 -17.78
C ILE A 172 11.17 -15.12 -16.39
N PHE A 173 10.36 -15.41 -15.37
CA PHE A 173 10.72 -15.19 -13.98
C PHE A 173 11.41 -16.40 -13.36
N VAL A 174 12.57 -16.17 -12.77
CA VAL A 174 13.31 -17.18 -12.00
C VAL A 174 13.70 -16.64 -10.63
N ALA A 175 14.02 -17.56 -9.71
CA ALA A 175 14.57 -17.23 -8.41
C ALA A 175 15.87 -16.43 -8.54
N LEU A 176 16.03 -15.38 -7.74
CA LEU A 176 17.31 -14.66 -7.66
C LEU A 176 18.07 -15.10 -6.41
N GLU A 177 19.05 -16.00 -6.58
CA GLU A 177 19.93 -16.44 -5.50
C GLU A 177 20.93 -15.36 -5.10
N GLY A 178 21.30 -15.31 -3.82
CA GLY A 178 22.41 -14.53 -3.28
C GLY A 178 22.22 -13.02 -3.33
N ALA A 179 21.00 -12.53 -3.48
CA ALA A 179 20.66 -11.12 -3.34
C ALA A 179 20.61 -10.75 -1.85
N THR A 180 21.22 -9.63 -1.49
CA THR A 180 21.22 -9.10 -0.12
C THR A 180 19.91 -8.38 0.13
N VAL A 181 19.18 -8.83 1.15
CA VAL A 181 17.93 -8.18 1.57
C VAL A 181 18.25 -6.90 2.35
N THR A 182 17.47 -5.86 2.11
CA THR A 182 17.56 -4.59 2.83
C THR A 182 16.27 -4.29 3.55
N VAL A 183 16.37 -3.58 4.68
CA VAL A 183 15.22 -3.08 5.45
C VAL A 183 15.41 -1.60 5.70
N ASP A 184 14.42 -0.80 5.32
CA ASP A 184 14.48 0.67 5.35
C ASP A 184 15.77 1.22 4.71
N GLY A 185 16.16 0.62 3.57
CA GLY A 185 17.37 0.98 2.82
C GLY A 185 18.69 0.51 3.45
N LYS A 186 18.67 -0.23 4.56
CA LYS A 186 19.88 -0.77 5.20
C LYS A 186 20.07 -2.23 4.85
N ALA A 187 21.28 -2.57 4.38
CA ALA A 187 21.64 -3.96 4.12
C ALA A 187 21.57 -4.80 5.40
N THR A 188 21.04 -6.01 5.26
CA THR A 188 21.04 -7.04 6.30
C THR A 188 22.09 -8.09 5.97
N GLU A 189 22.33 -9.03 6.89
CA GLU A 189 23.18 -10.20 6.64
C GLU A 189 22.43 -11.30 5.87
N VAL A 190 21.12 -11.14 5.64
CA VAL A 190 20.28 -12.13 4.96
C VAL A 190 20.49 -12.04 3.46
N LYS A 191 20.81 -13.19 2.87
CA LYS A 191 20.85 -13.39 1.42
C LYS A 191 19.78 -14.39 1.00
N THR A 192 19.25 -14.21 -0.19
CA THR A 192 18.33 -15.18 -0.79
C THR A 192 19.06 -16.49 -1.11
N ASP A 193 18.39 -17.62 -0.90
CA ASP A 193 18.90 -18.94 -1.25
C ASP A 193 18.68 -19.28 -2.75
N ALA A 194 18.99 -20.50 -3.16
CA ALA A 194 18.81 -20.98 -4.54
C ALA A 194 17.36 -20.92 -5.05
N ASN A 195 16.37 -20.89 -4.15
CA ASN A 195 14.95 -20.73 -4.49
C ASN A 195 14.52 -19.26 -4.48
N GLY A 196 15.46 -18.33 -4.25
CA GLY A 196 15.17 -16.91 -4.09
C GLY A 196 14.59 -16.59 -2.72
N THR A 197 14.59 -17.55 -1.79
CA THR A 197 13.93 -17.40 -0.49
C THR A 197 14.86 -16.73 0.50
N ALA A 198 14.33 -15.75 1.23
CA ALA A 198 15.00 -15.09 2.34
C ALA A 198 14.12 -15.14 3.59
N LYS A 199 14.75 -15.43 4.73
CA LYS A 199 14.12 -15.40 6.05
C LYS A 199 14.67 -14.22 6.83
N ILE A 200 13.79 -13.32 7.23
CA ILE A 200 14.18 -12.03 7.80
C ILE A 200 13.34 -11.71 9.03
N THR A 201 14.02 -11.31 10.10
CA THR A 201 13.37 -10.76 11.29
C THR A 201 13.13 -9.26 11.11
N LEU A 202 11.87 -8.85 11.16
CA LEU A 202 11.49 -7.46 10.95
C LEU A 202 11.53 -6.66 12.26
N PRO A 203 11.79 -5.34 12.18
CA PRO A 203 11.70 -4.48 13.35
C PRO A 203 10.26 -4.42 13.88
N LYS A 204 10.09 -4.01 15.14
CA LYS A 204 8.76 -3.79 15.75
C LYS A 204 8.11 -2.47 15.31
N LYS A 205 8.12 -2.22 14.00
CA LYS A 205 7.50 -1.09 13.32
C LYS A 205 7.29 -1.45 11.85
N SER A 206 6.43 -0.70 11.16
CA SER A 206 6.33 -0.82 9.70
C SER A 206 7.70 -0.60 9.06
N ALA A 207 7.97 -1.37 8.01
CA ALA A 207 9.26 -1.36 7.34
C ALA A 207 9.11 -1.56 5.83
N VAL A 208 10.06 -1.03 5.09
CA VAL A 208 10.20 -1.28 3.65
C VAL A 208 11.29 -2.31 3.44
N ILE A 209 10.94 -3.44 2.85
CA ILE A 209 11.85 -4.52 2.49
C ILE A 209 12.19 -4.39 1.00
N SER A 210 13.47 -4.49 0.67
CA SER A 210 13.98 -4.51 -0.70
C SER A 210 15.15 -5.49 -0.82
N ALA A 211 15.77 -5.57 -1.99
CA ALA A 211 16.95 -6.40 -2.23
C ALA A 211 17.87 -5.78 -3.28
N ALA A 212 19.15 -6.11 -3.20
CA ALA A 212 20.16 -5.74 -4.18
C ALA A 212 21.12 -6.92 -4.41
N LYS A 213 21.69 -7.02 -5.61
CA LYS A 213 22.59 -8.12 -6.00
C LYS A 213 23.84 -7.54 -6.66
N ASP A 214 25.00 -7.80 -6.06
CA ASP A 214 26.27 -7.39 -6.67
C ASP A 214 26.44 -8.08 -8.03
N GLY A 215 26.78 -7.31 -9.06
CA GLY A 215 27.00 -7.81 -10.42
C GLY A 215 25.73 -8.11 -11.22
N VAL A 216 24.53 -7.89 -10.66
CA VAL A 216 23.26 -7.99 -11.40
C VAL A 216 22.46 -6.72 -11.14
N LEU A 217 22.26 -5.93 -12.19
CA LEU A 217 21.42 -4.73 -12.10
C LEU A 217 19.95 -5.16 -12.07
N ILE A 218 19.29 -4.92 -10.94
CA ILE A 218 17.87 -5.18 -10.77
C ILE A 218 17.15 -3.89 -10.44
N ILE A 219 15.93 -3.74 -10.96
CA ILE A 219 14.99 -2.74 -10.44
C ILE A 219 14.63 -3.21 -9.02
N PRO A 220 14.89 -2.40 -7.98
CA PRO A 220 14.76 -2.85 -6.60
C PRO A 220 13.32 -3.35 -6.31
N PRO A 221 13.17 -4.58 -5.81
CA PRO A 221 11.86 -5.09 -5.41
C PRO A 221 11.42 -4.33 -4.17
N VAL A 222 10.11 -4.17 -3.97
CA VAL A 222 9.58 -3.47 -2.80
C VAL A 222 8.50 -4.31 -2.15
N CYS A 223 8.60 -4.49 -0.84
CA CYS A 223 7.54 -5.07 -0.02
C CYS A 223 7.39 -4.22 1.25
N VAL A 224 6.15 -3.93 1.65
CA VAL A 224 5.87 -3.12 2.84
C VAL A 224 5.26 -3.96 3.94
N SER A 225 5.93 -4.06 5.08
CA SER A 225 5.32 -4.60 6.29
C SER A 225 4.62 -3.49 7.06
N THR A 226 3.43 -3.79 7.55
CA THR A 226 2.68 -2.90 8.46
C THR A 226 2.55 -3.58 9.80
N VAL A 227 2.91 -2.87 10.88
CA VAL A 227 2.65 -3.44 12.21
C VAL A 227 1.17 -3.32 12.51
N SER A 228 0.48 -4.46 12.61
CA SER A 228 -0.90 -4.47 13.08
C SER A 228 -0.89 -4.03 14.54
N GLY A 229 -1.18 -2.76 14.79
CA GLY A 229 -1.49 -2.30 16.14
C GLY A 229 -2.61 -3.17 16.67
N GLY A 230 -2.32 -4.01 17.67
CA GLY A 230 -3.34 -4.85 18.27
C GLY A 230 -4.54 -3.97 18.60
N ALA A 231 -5.70 -4.31 18.05
CA ALA A 231 -6.94 -3.59 18.35
C ALA A 231 -6.97 -3.38 19.86
N ASN A 232 -6.99 -2.12 20.29
CA ASN A 232 -6.76 -1.78 21.69
C ASN A 232 -8.00 -2.21 22.49
N LEU A 233 -8.09 -3.51 22.82
CA LEU A 233 -9.21 -4.13 23.53
C LEU A 233 -9.47 -3.44 24.87
N LEU A 234 -8.45 -2.76 25.43
CA LEU A 234 -8.58 -1.91 26.60
C LEU A 234 -9.70 -0.88 26.45
N TRP A 235 -9.88 -0.31 25.25
CA TRP A 235 -10.93 0.65 24.96
C TRP A 235 -12.32 0.00 24.95
N LEU A 236 -12.44 -1.22 24.43
CA LEU A 236 -13.67 -2.02 24.52
C LEU A 236 -14.02 -2.37 25.97
N TRP A 237 -13.03 -2.72 26.80
CA TRP A 237 -13.22 -2.97 28.23
C TRP A 237 -13.60 -1.70 29.00
N ILE A 238 -13.03 -0.54 28.66
CA ILE A 238 -13.41 0.76 29.24
C ILE A 238 -14.87 1.08 28.88
N VAL A 239 -15.27 0.90 27.63
CA VAL A 239 -16.66 1.13 27.19
C VAL A 239 -17.63 0.18 27.90
N LEU A 240 -17.31 -1.11 28.01
CA LEU A 240 -18.13 -2.09 28.75
C LEU A 240 -18.23 -1.73 30.24
N ALA A 241 -17.14 -1.30 30.88
CA ALA A 241 -17.14 -0.88 32.27
C ALA A 241 -18.02 0.36 32.50
N VAL A 242 -17.97 1.35 31.60
CA VAL A 242 -18.82 2.56 31.66
C VAL A 242 -20.31 2.20 31.48
N ILE A 243 -20.63 1.30 30.54
CA ILE A 243 -22.00 0.82 30.35
C ILE A 243 -22.51 0.08 31.60
N ALA A 244 -21.70 -0.79 32.19
CA ALA A 244 -22.06 -1.51 33.41
C ALA A 244 -22.35 -0.56 34.58
N VAL A 245 -21.51 0.47 34.78
CA VAL A 245 -21.73 1.50 35.81
C VAL A 245 -23.02 2.28 35.56
N ALA A 246 -23.30 2.66 34.31
CA ALA A 246 -24.52 3.38 33.96
C ALA A 246 -25.80 2.55 34.23
N VAL A 247 -25.77 1.25 33.93
CA VAL A 247 -26.88 0.32 34.22
C VAL A 247 -27.08 0.17 35.73
N ILE A 248 -26.00 0.02 36.50
CA ILE A 248 -26.06 -0.06 37.96
C ILE A 248 -26.67 1.23 38.55
N CYS A 249 -26.23 2.40 38.09
CA CYS A 249 -26.81 3.68 38.52
C CYS A 249 -28.30 3.80 38.18
N PHE A 250 -28.72 3.32 37.00
CA PHE A 250 -30.13 3.33 36.60
C PHE A 250 -31.00 2.41 37.47
N VAL A 251 -30.50 1.22 37.82
CA VAL A 251 -31.20 0.28 38.71
C VAL A 251 -31.32 0.86 40.13
N ILE A 252 -30.25 1.44 40.67
CA ILE A 252 -30.27 2.09 41.99
C ILE A 252 -31.26 3.26 42.01
N PHE A 253 -31.33 4.06 40.94
CA PHE A 253 -32.29 5.15 40.80
C PHE A 253 -33.75 4.67 40.76
N LYS A 254 -34.04 3.55 40.05
CA LYS A 254 -35.38 2.95 40.08
C LYS A 254 -35.75 2.39 41.45
N LEU A 255 -34.79 1.83 42.19
CA LEU A 255 -35.02 1.29 43.53
C LEU A 255 -35.23 2.41 44.58
N SER A 256 -34.52 3.53 44.47
CA SER A 256 -34.71 4.69 45.37
C SER A 256 -36.03 5.43 45.09
N GLY A 257 -36.46 5.50 43.83
CA GLY A 257 -37.77 6.04 43.47
C GLY A 257 -38.96 5.22 44.00
N LYS A 258 -38.78 3.92 44.21
CA LYS A 258 -39.84 3.03 44.74
C LYS A 258 -40.01 3.12 46.26
N LYS A 259 -38.99 3.58 47.00
CA LYS A 259 -39.06 3.77 48.47
C LYS A 259 -39.80 5.05 48.89
N ASN A 260 -39.94 6.04 48.00
CA ASN A 260 -40.58 7.32 48.32
C ASN A 260 -42.10 7.34 48.00
N ASN A 261 -42.71 6.19 47.67
CA ASN A 261 -44.14 6.04 47.35
C ASN A 261 -44.86 5.08 48.32
N LYS A 262 -44.50 5.12 49.60
CA LYS A 262 -45.33 4.59 50.70
C LYS A 262 -45.57 5.69 51.72
#